data_AF-A0A8D6UNT3-F1
#
_entry.id   AF-A0A8D6UNT3-F1
#
_cell.length_a   1.000
_cell.length_b   1.000
_cell.length_c   1.000
_cell.angle_alpha   90.00
_cell.angle_beta   90.00
_cell.angle_gamma   90.00
#
_symmetry.space_group_name_H-M   'P 1'
#
loop_
_entity.id
_entity.type
_entity.pdbx_description
1 polymer ?
#
loop_
_entity_poly.entity_id
_entity_poly.type
_entity_poly.pdbx_seq_one_letter_code
_entity_poly.pdbx_strand_id
1 'polypeptide(L)'
;MPARDYAVSQRFYRALGFVQEDEVGNVTCFRHGTHCAFLLQDFYLRELAENLMLHLWVDDADSWWQHVHDTGLGAQFGVSCSAPEDRPWGARDFTLHDPSGVLWRIGHPL
;
A
#
# COMPACT_ATOMS: atom_id res chain seq x y z
N MET A 1 -5.82 7.75 3.92
CA MET A 1 -5.35 7.68 2.53
C MET A 1 -6.47 8.15 1.63
N PRO A 2 -6.22 9.12 0.74
CA PRO A 2 -7.20 9.54 -0.26
C PRO A 2 -7.42 8.43 -1.29
N ALA A 3 -8.64 8.29 -1.79
CA ALA A 3 -9.00 7.28 -2.78
C ALA A 3 -9.59 7.95 -4.03
N ARG A 4 -8.92 7.84 -5.19
CA ARG A 4 -9.43 8.36 -6.48
C ARG A 4 -10.72 7.65 -6.88
N ASP A 5 -10.73 6.34 -6.72
CA ASP A 5 -11.92 5.49 -6.80
C ASP A 5 -11.91 4.62 -5.55
N TYR A 6 -12.88 4.86 -4.67
CA TYR A 6 -12.93 4.23 -3.35
C TYR A 6 -13.11 2.72 -3.44
N ALA A 7 -13.97 2.24 -4.34
CA ALA A 7 -14.23 0.81 -4.51
C ALA A 7 -13.02 0.08 -5.12
N VAL A 8 -12.28 0.72 -6.04
CA VAL A 8 -11.03 0.18 -6.60
C VAL A 8 -9.96 0.12 -5.51
N SER A 9 -9.77 1.19 -4.74
CA SER A 9 -8.80 1.23 -3.65
C SER A 9 -9.12 0.18 -2.56
N GLN A 10 -10.39 0.01 -2.20
CA GLN A 10 -10.79 -1.05 -1.28
C GLN A 10 -10.41 -2.45 -1.81
N ARG A 11 -10.68 -2.74 -3.10
CA ARG A 11 -10.28 -4.02 -3.72
C ARG A 11 -8.78 -4.20 -3.73
N PHE A 12 -8.03 -3.14 -4.05
CA PHE A 12 -6.57 -3.16 -4.07
C PHE A 12 -6.00 -3.52 -2.69
N TYR A 13 -6.42 -2.84 -1.64
CA TYR A 13 -5.87 -3.09 -0.29
C TYR A 13 -6.24 -4.48 0.24
N ARG A 14 -7.43 -5.00 -0.09
CA ARG A 14 -7.77 -6.41 0.20
C ARG A 14 -6.88 -7.39 -0.56
N ALA A 15 -6.64 -7.15 -1.84
CA ALA A 15 -5.79 -8.00 -2.68
C ALA A 15 -4.30 -7.94 -2.26
N LEU A 16 -3.86 -6.80 -1.71
CA LEU A 16 -2.54 -6.62 -1.10
C LEU A 16 -2.38 -7.36 0.24
N GLY A 17 -3.47 -7.91 0.80
CA GLY A 17 -3.45 -8.70 2.04
C GLY A 17 -3.92 -7.95 3.28
N PHE A 18 -4.42 -6.71 3.16
CA PHE A 18 -5.04 -6.03 4.30
C PHE A 18 -6.46 -6.56 4.55
N VAL A 19 -6.80 -6.70 5.83
CA VAL A 19 -8.16 -6.95 6.29
C VAL A 19 -8.92 -5.64 6.29
N GLN A 20 -10.05 -5.63 5.59
CA GLN A 20 -11.01 -4.53 5.62
C GLN A 20 -11.94 -4.69 6.83
N GLU A 21 -12.08 -3.63 7.63
CA GLU A 21 -13.10 -3.52 8.67
C GLU A 21 -14.41 -2.94 8.11
N ASP A 22 -15.46 -2.91 8.95
CA ASP A 22 -16.74 -2.31 8.58
C ASP A 22 -16.57 -0.82 8.21
N GLU A 23 -17.27 -0.43 7.16
CA GLU A 23 -17.29 0.95 6.70
C GLU A 23 -18.12 1.83 7.65
N VAL A 24 -17.57 2.97 8.04
CA VAL A 24 -18.23 3.93 8.92
C VAL A 24 -18.28 5.28 8.22
N GLY A 25 -19.44 5.65 7.68
CA GLY A 25 -19.60 6.86 6.89
C GLY A 25 -18.89 6.74 5.55
N ASN A 26 -17.94 7.64 5.27
CA ASN A 26 -17.15 7.66 4.04
C ASN A 26 -15.70 7.17 4.28
N VAL A 27 -15.51 6.33 5.30
CA VAL A 27 -14.19 5.87 5.75
C VAL A 27 -14.22 4.37 6.02
N THR A 28 -13.19 3.68 5.55
CA THR A 28 -12.93 2.27 5.84
C THR A 28 -11.58 2.14 6.53
N CYS A 29 -11.53 1.39 7.64
CA CYS A 29 -10.26 1.01 8.27
C CYS A 29 -9.71 -0.26 7.61
N PHE A 30 -8.42 -0.24 7.28
CA PHE A 30 -7.68 -1.40 6.79
C PHE A 30 -6.59 -1.76 7.81
N ARG A 31 -6.41 -3.06 8.06
CA ARG A 31 -5.40 -3.59 8.98
C ARG A 31 -4.54 -4.66 8.33
N HIS A 32 -3.27 -4.68 8.70
CA HIS A 32 -2.39 -5.81 8.43
C HIS A 32 -1.66 -6.20 9.72
N GLY A 33 -1.94 -7.41 10.21
CA GLY A 33 -1.49 -7.85 11.52
C GLY A 33 -2.01 -6.98 12.68
N THR A 34 -1.24 -6.91 13.76
CA THR A 34 -1.60 -6.18 14.98
C THR A 34 -1.13 -4.73 14.99
N HIS A 35 -0.16 -4.38 14.16
CA HIS A 35 0.59 -3.11 14.28
C HIS A 35 0.41 -2.16 13.10
N CYS A 36 -0.13 -2.61 11.97
CA CYS A 36 -0.41 -1.74 10.83
C CYS A 36 -1.91 -1.52 10.68
N ALA A 37 -2.33 -0.26 10.70
CA ALA A 37 -3.68 0.14 10.33
C ALA A 37 -3.67 1.51 9.68
N PHE A 38 -4.56 1.73 8.72
CA PHE A 38 -4.81 3.05 8.16
C PHE A 38 -6.27 3.22 7.76
N LEU A 39 -6.70 4.47 7.66
CA LEU A 39 -8.04 4.81 7.19
C LEU A 39 -8.01 5.15 5.71
N LEU A 40 -8.74 4.40 4.90
CA LEU A 40 -9.08 4.77 3.52
C LEU A 40 -10.29 5.69 3.54
N GLN A 41 -10.24 6.80 2.81
CA GLN A 41 -11.33 7.78 2.78
C GLN A 41 -11.87 7.89 1.37
N ASP A 42 -13.20 7.93 1.21
CA ASP A 42 -13.86 8.29 -0.04
C ASP A 42 -13.75 9.81 -0.26
N PHE A 43 -12.52 10.22 -0.51
CA PHE A 43 -12.07 11.59 -0.70
C PHE A 43 -10.80 11.55 -1.54
N TYR A 44 -10.70 12.44 -2.52
CA TYR A 44 -9.54 12.53 -3.38
C TYR A 44 -9.12 13.97 -3.63
N LEU A 45 -7.85 14.24 -3.34
CA LEU A 45 -7.13 15.42 -3.80
C LEU A 45 -5.82 14.93 -4.42
N ARG A 46 -5.60 15.23 -5.70
CA ARG A 46 -4.46 14.70 -6.46
C ARG A 46 -3.13 15.08 -5.83
N GLU A 47 -3.00 16.35 -5.45
CA GLU A 47 -1.79 16.91 -4.84
C GLU A 47 -1.46 16.20 -3.53
N LEU A 48 -2.46 15.83 -2.74
CA LEU A 48 -2.25 15.03 -1.52
C LEU A 48 -1.82 13.60 -1.88
N ALA A 49 -2.55 12.95 -2.79
CA ALA A 49 -2.29 11.55 -3.13
C ALA A 49 -0.89 11.35 -3.72
N GLU A 50 -0.48 12.19 -4.66
CA GLU A 50 0.80 12.10 -5.37
C GLU A 50 2.01 12.55 -4.51
N ASN A 51 1.78 13.17 -3.35
CA ASN A 51 2.83 13.62 -2.42
C ASN A 51 2.78 12.93 -1.04
N LEU A 52 1.86 11.99 -0.84
CA LEU A 52 1.79 11.20 0.38
C LEU A 52 2.68 9.96 0.24
N MET A 53 3.55 9.75 1.23
CA MET A 53 4.33 8.53 1.38
C MET A 53 4.05 7.90 2.73
N LEU A 54 3.80 6.58 2.75
CA LEU A 54 3.76 5.78 3.97
C LEU A 54 4.91 4.78 3.96
N HIS A 55 5.47 4.52 5.14
CA HIS A 55 6.47 3.48 5.33
C HIS A 55 5.84 2.33 6.13
N LEU A 56 5.87 1.12 5.57
CA LEU A 56 5.46 -0.10 6.22
C LEU A 56 6.70 -0.95 6.54
N TRP A 57 6.99 -1.10 7.83
CA TRP A 57 7.97 -2.06 8.29
C TRP A 57 7.39 -3.47 8.26
N VAL A 58 8.16 -4.38 7.68
CA VAL A 58 7.82 -5.80 7.56
C VAL A 58 8.99 -6.65 8.03
N ASP A 59 8.75 -7.93 8.29
CA ASP A 59 9.82 -8.85 8.70
C ASP A 59 10.74 -9.23 7.53
N ASP A 60 10.18 -9.33 6.31
CA ASP A 60 10.90 -9.69 5.09
C ASP A 60 10.30 -8.94 3.88
N ALA A 61 11.14 -8.11 3.25
CA ALA A 61 10.74 -7.23 2.16
C ALA A 61 10.67 -7.99 0.82
N ASP A 62 11.54 -8.99 0.62
CA ASP A 62 11.54 -9.81 -0.59
C ASP A 62 10.30 -10.69 -0.64
N SER A 63 9.92 -11.29 0.48
CA SER A 63 8.69 -12.08 0.59
C SER A 63 7.44 -11.22 0.31
N TRP A 64 7.41 -9.98 0.82
CA TRP A 64 6.33 -9.02 0.53
C TRP A 64 6.29 -8.62 -0.94
N TRP A 65 7.45 -8.35 -1.54
CA TRP A 65 7.54 -8.01 -2.95
C TRP A 65 7.08 -9.17 -3.84
N GLN A 66 7.48 -10.40 -3.52
CA GLN A 66 7.06 -11.60 -4.25
C GLN A 66 5.54 -11.78 -4.15
N HIS A 67 4.94 -11.57 -2.98
CA HIS A 67 3.50 -11.59 -2.80
C HIS A 67 2.77 -10.58 -3.71
N VAL A 68 3.28 -9.34 -3.81
CA VAL A 68 2.75 -8.30 -4.72
C VAL A 68 2.84 -8.74 -6.19
N HIS A 69 3.90 -9.44 -6.57
CA HIS A 69 4.08 -9.96 -7.91
C HIS A 69 3.11 -11.12 -8.22
N ASP A 70 3.04 -12.10 -7.33
CA ASP A 70 2.23 -13.33 -7.49
C ASP A 70 0.72 -13.03 -7.52
N THR A 71 0.29 -12.01 -6.78
CA THR A 71 -1.10 -11.53 -6.78
C THR A 71 -1.46 -10.80 -8.07
N GLY A 72 -0.49 -10.41 -8.92
CA GLY A 72 -0.72 -9.74 -10.18
C GLY A 72 -1.31 -8.33 -10.03
N LEU A 73 -1.06 -7.66 -8.89
CA LEU A 73 -1.64 -6.34 -8.58
C LEU A 73 -1.37 -5.31 -9.68
N GLY A 74 -0.16 -5.30 -10.24
CA GLY A 74 0.22 -4.38 -11.31
C GLY A 74 -0.71 -4.47 -12.52
N ALA A 75 -1.03 -5.68 -12.98
CA ALA A 75 -1.92 -5.91 -14.11
C ALA A 75 -3.39 -5.63 -13.76
N GLN A 76 -3.83 -5.97 -12.54
CA GLN A 76 -5.22 -5.82 -12.12
C GLN A 76 -5.63 -4.38 -11.83
N PHE A 77 -4.70 -3.58 -11.29
CA PHE A 77 -4.99 -2.24 -10.77
C PHE A 77 -4.21 -1.12 -11.48
N GLY A 78 -3.33 -1.45 -12.43
CA GLY A 78 -2.51 -0.46 -13.12
C GLY A 78 -1.48 0.21 -12.22
N VAL A 79 -1.03 -0.50 -11.18
CA VAL A 79 -0.09 0.00 -10.18
C VAL A 79 1.36 -0.34 -10.54
N SER A 80 2.31 0.49 -10.08
CA SER A 80 3.74 0.27 -10.27
C SER A 80 4.41 -0.19 -8.97
N CYS A 81 5.27 -1.20 -9.07
CA CYS A 81 6.07 -1.73 -7.97
C CYS A 81 7.56 -1.75 -8.38
N SER A 82 8.47 -1.21 -7.56
CA SER A 82 9.91 -1.32 -7.79
C SER A 82 10.45 -2.69 -7.36
N ALA A 83 11.66 -3.06 -7.80
CA ALA A 83 12.36 -4.19 -7.19
C ALA A 83 12.86 -3.84 -5.77
N PRO A 84 13.04 -4.82 -4.87
CA PRO A 84 13.67 -4.61 -3.57
C PRO A 84 15.16 -4.35 -3.71
N GLU A 85 15.64 -3.33 -3.02
CA GLU A 85 17.03 -2.89 -3.07
C GLU A 85 17.54 -2.51 -1.68
N ASP A 86 18.83 -2.74 -1.44
CA ASP A 86 19.52 -2.27 -0.23
C ASP A 86 19.78 -0.77 -0.37
N ARG A 87 19.40 -0.01 0.64
CA ARG A 87 19.43 1.46 0.60
C ARG A 87 20.54 2.04 1.47
N PRO A 88 21.06 3.24 1.14
CA PRO A 88 22.11 3.90 1.93
C PRO A 88 21.74 4.18 3.40
N TRP A 89 20.45 4.18 3.74
CA TRP A 89 19.94 4.36 5.11
C TRP A 89 19.79 3.06 5.90
N GLY A 90 20.37 1.95 5.44
CA GLY A 90 20.42 0.70 6.21
C GLY A 90 19.11 -0.08 6.21
N ALA A 91 18.35 -0.01 5.11
CA ALA A 91 17.13 -0.81 4.94
C ALA A 91 17.11 -1.47 3.57
N ARG A 92 16.50 -2.66 3.51
CA ARG A 92 16.10 -3.29 2.26
C ARG A 92 14.64 -2.96 2.01
N ASP A 93 14.36 -2.20 0.96
CA ASP A 93 13.00 -1.72 0.66
C ASP A 93 12.66 -1.69 -0.83
N PHE A 94 11.35 -1.69 -1.11
CA PHE A 94 10.77 -1.43 -2.42
C PHE A 94 9.63 -0.41 -2.31
N THR A 95 9.19 0.12 -3.46
CA THR A 95 8.05 1.03 -3.53
C THR A 95 6.87 0.40 -4.26
N LEU A 96 5.66 0.72 -3.82
CA LEU A 96 4.39 0.35 -4.45
C LEU A 96 3.48 1.58 -4.48
N HIS A 97 3.06 2.01 -5.66
CA HIS A 97 2.05 3.06 -5.78
C HIS A 97 0.65 2.44 -5.72
N ASP A 98 -0.23 2.98 -4.89
CA ASP A 98 -1.64 2.57 -4.90
C ASP A 98 -2.39 3.13 -6.12
N PRO A 99 -3.65 2.71 -6.38
CA PRO A 99 -4.44 3.19 -7.51
C PRO A 99 -4.71 4.71 -7.50
N SER A 100 -4.51 5.37 -6.36
CA SER A 100 -4.73 6.81 -6.19
C SER A 100 -3.45 7.62 -6.36
N GLY A 101 -2.28 6.96 -6.40
CA GLY A 101 -0.97 7.56 -6.55
C GLY A 101 -0.14 7.62 -5.26
N VAL A 102 -0.69 7.16 -4.13
CA VAL A 102 0.00 7.19 -2.84
C VAL A 102 1.17 6.21 -2.85
N LEU A 103 2.35 6.65 -2.40
CA LEU A 103 3.54 5.81 -2.36
C LEU A 103 3.60 5.03 -1.05
N TRP A 104 3.60 3.72 -1.14
CA TRP A 104 4.03 2.84 -0.06
C TRP A 104 5.50 2.49 -0.25
N ARG A 105 6.33 2.76 0.76
CA ARG A 105 7.66 2.17 0.89
C ARG A 105 7.53 1.01 1.86
N ILE A 106 7.95 -0.19 1.45
CA ILE A 106 7.80 -1.41 2.24
C ILE A 106 9.18 -2.03 2.40
N GLY A 107 9.61 -2.29 3.64
CA GLY A 107 10.99 -2.71 3.89
C GLY A 107 11.26 -3.25 5.28
N HIS A 108 12.50 -3.71 5.48
CA HIS A 108 13.07 -4.13 6.76
C HIS A 108 14.48 -3.56 6.97
N PRO A 109 14.95 -3.38 8.21
CA PRO A 109 16.33 -2.95 8.48
C PRO A 109 17.33 -4.02 8.05
N LEU A 110 18.47 -3.61 7.49
CA LEU A 110 19.59 -4.49 7.16
C LEU A 110 20.35 -4.97 8.42
#